data_AF-A0A1D9PVJ6-F1
#
_entry.id   AF-A0A1D9PVJ6-F1
#
_cell.length_a   1.000
_cell.length_b   1.000
_cell.length_c   1.000
_cell.angle_alpha   90.00
_cell.angle_beta   90.00
_cell.angle_gamma   90.00
#
_symmetry.space_group_name_H-M   'P 1'
#
loop_
_entity.id
_entity.type
_entity.pdbx_description
1 polymer ?
#
loop_
_entity_poly.entity_id
_entity_poly.type
_entity_poly.pdbx_seq_one_letter_code
_entity_poly.pdbx_strand_id
1 'polypeptide(L)'
;MDEVEQLQFQLKYSLGALKPRLVEVSGNDNLHSTINSAAAVVSSIQFNKHFYIPQNVSSIFTGRESLLEELKHAFDISSPLERNHTQRRFVIYGLGGSGKTQFYCKFAQDNRENFWAIFWIDASSQESARHTFSDIANIEKVEPNE
;
A
#
# COMPACT_ATOMS: atom_id res chain seq x y z
N MET A 1 0.37 -6.21 19.14
CA MET A 1 -0.43 -5.42 18.18
C MET A 1 -1.11 -4.36 19.00
N ASP A 2 -0.85 -3.09 18.69
CA ASP A 2 -1.31 -1.96 19.49
C ASP A 2 -2.84 -1.78 19.33
N GLU A 3 -3.55 -1.46 20.41
CA GLU A 3 -5.00 -1.24 20.42
C GLU A 3 -5.39 -0.11 19.44
N VAL A 4 -4.48 0.85 19.26
CA VAL A 4 -4.61 1.95 18.29
C VAL A 4 -4.53 1.46 16.85
N GLU A 5 -3.61 0.53 16.52
CA GLU A 5 -3.50 -0.02 15.16
C GLU A 5 -4.74 -0.84 14.80
N GLN A 6 -5.30 -1.57 15.76
CA GLN A 6 -6.51 -2.37 15.56
C GLN A 6 -7.75 -1.49 15.34
N LEU A 7 -7.88 -0.39 16.10
CA LEU A 7 -8.94 0.60 15.91
C LEU A 7 -8.82 1.33 14.57
N GLN A 8 -7.59 1.69 14.15
CA GLN A 8 -7.36 2.30 12.85
C GLN A 8 -7.74 1.36 11.71
N PHE A 9 -7.38 0.08 11.81
CA PHE A 9 -7.74 -0.92 10.81
C PHE A 9 -9.27 -1.11 10.71
N GLN A 10 -9.95 -1.23 11.86
CA GLN A 10 -11.40 -1.40 11.92
C GLN A 10 -12.16 -0.17 11.40
N LEU A 11 -11.67 1.02 11.70
CA LEU A 11 -12.23 2.28 11.19
C LEU A 11 -12.06 2.37 9.67
N LYS A 12 -10.86 2.10 9.14
CA LYS A 12 -10.60 2.10 7.69
C LYS A 12 -11.48 1.10 6.95
N TYR A 13 -11.62 -0.13 7.47
CA TYR A 13 -12.48 -1.16 6.87
C TYR A 13 -13.95 -0.73 6.84
N SER A 14 -14.46 -0.24 7.97
CA SER A 14 -15.85 0.22 8.09
C SER A 14 -16.14 1.37 7.12
N LEU A 15 -15.20 2.31 6.97
CA LEU A 15 -15.33 3.44 6.05
C LEU A 15 -15.26 3.02 4.58
N GLY A 16 -14.39 2.08 4.23
CA GLY A 16 -14.34 1.49 2.88
C GLY A 16 -15.64 0.80 2.49
N ALA A 17 -16.27 0.08 3.42
CA ALA A 17 -17.54 -0.61 3.20
C ALA A 17 -18.77 0.32 3.12
N LEU A 18 -18.68 1.51 3.72
CA LEU A 18 -19.77 2.51 3.72
C LEU A 18 -19.77 3.40 2.46
N LYS A 19 -18.61 3.60 1.82
CA LYS A 19 -18.44 4.44 0.62
C LYS A 19 -19.50 4.23 -0.48
N PRO A 20 -19.88 2.99 -0.88
CA PRO A 20 -20.87 2.77 -1.93
C PRO A 20 -22.30 3.09 -1.49
N ARG A 21 -22.61 2.93 -0.19
CA ARG A 21 -23.95 3.07 0.37
C ARG A 21 -24.36 4.52 0.64
N LEU A 22 -23.37 5.41 0.78
CA LEU A 22 -23.60 6.84 1.03
C LEU A 22 -24.02 7.61 -0.23
N VAL A 23 -23.82 7.02 -1.42
CA VAL A 23 -24.20 7.64 -2.69
C VAL A 23 -25.72 7.60 -2.94
N GLU A 24 -26.47 6.74 -2.24
CA GLU A 24 -27.89 6.46 -2.53
C GLU A 24 -28.92 7.18 -1.63
N VAL A 25 -28.53 7.82 -0.53
CA VAL A 25 -29.48 8.37 0.46
C VAL A 25 -29.36 9.89 0.58
N SER A 26 -30.07 10.60 -0.29
CA SER A 26 -30.17 12.07 -0.29
C SER A 26 -31.60 12.50 0.01
N GLY A 27 -31.88 12.92 1.25
CA GLY A 27 -33.23 13.39 1.63
C GLY A 27 -33.42 14.05 2.99
N ASN A 28 -32.36 14.43 3.73
CA ASN A 28 -32.52 15.17 4.99
C ASN A 28 -31.28 16.03 5.29
N ASP A 29 -31.43 17.32 5.58
CA ASP A 29 -30.32 18.30 5.55
C ASP A 29 -29.24 18.06 6.63
N ASN A 30 -29.62 17.57 7.81
CA ASN A 30 -28.68 17.17 8.88
C ASN A 30 -27.96 15.84 8.59
N LEU A 31 -28.63 14.96 7.83
CA LEU A 31 -28.02 13.73 7.33
C LEU A 31 -27.03 14.06 6.21
N HIS A 32 -27.34 15.04 5.35
CA HIS A 32 -26.47 15.51 4.28
C HIS A 32 -25.12 16.01 4.80
N SER A 33 -25.11 16.85 5.85
CA SER A 33 -23.85 17.35 6.43
C SER A 33 -22.99 16.24 7.05
N THR A 34 -23.62 15.27 7.71
CA THR A 34 -22.95 14.11 8.30
C THR A 34 -22.42 13.16 7.23
N ILE A 35 -23.20 12.88 6.18
CA ILE A 35 -22.80 12.07 5.02
C ILE A 35 -21.65 12.75 4.27
N ASN A 36 -21.72 14.06 4.03
CA ASN A 36 -20.66 14.80 3.35
C ASN A 36 -19.37 14.81 4.16
N SER A 37 -19.46 14.90 5.49
CA SER A 37 -18.29 14.81 6.37
C SER A 37 -17.69 13.40 6.36
N ALA A 38 -18.53 12.35 6.43
CA ALA A 38 -18.09 10.97 6.32
C ALA A 38 -17.49 10.67 4.94
N ALA A 39 -18.12 11.15 3.86
CA ALA A 39 -17.62 11.01 2.49
C ALA A 39 -16.30 11.75 2.30
N ALA A 40 -16.14 12.95 2.89
CA ALA A 40 -14.88 13.69 2.89
C ALA A 40 -13.77 12.90 3.59
N VAL A 41 -14.04 12.31 4.76
CA VAL A 41 -13.09 11.44 5.47
C VAL A 41 -12.77 10.18 4.65
N VAL A 42 -13.77 9.55 4.02
CA VAL A 42 -13.57 8.37 3.18
C VAL A 42 -12.82 8.70 1.88
N SER A 43 -12.89 9.95 1.42
CA SER A 43 -12.12 10.44 0.28
C SER A 43 -10.68 10.81 0.64
N SER A 44 -10.41 11.19 1.89
CA SER A 44 -9.06 11.49 2.36
C SER A 44 -8.28 10.24 2.78
N ILE A 45 -8.94 9.10 2.96
CA ILE A 45 -8.28 7.81 3.13
C ILE A 45 -7.69 7.37 1.78
N GLN A 46 -6.36 7.32 1.71
CA GLN A 46 -5.65 6.66 0.64
C GLN A 46 -5.81 5.14 0.81
N PHE A 47 -6.65 4.55 -0.04
CA PHE A 47 -6.67 3.10 -0.21
C PHE A 47 -5.59 2.71 -1.22
N ASN A 48 -4.99 1.54 -1.00
CA ASN A 48 -4.06 0.98 -1.97
C ASN A 48 -4.80 0.62 -3.27
N LYS A 49 -4.48 1.35 -4.35
CA LYS A 49 -5.10 1.16 -5.68
C LYS A 49 -4.46 -0.01 -6.44
N HIS A 50 -3.16 -0.22 -6.25
CA HIS A 50 -2.37 -1.23 -6.97
C HIS A 50 -1.49 -2.04 -6.01
N PHE A 51 -1.57 -3.35 -6.12
CA PHE A 51 -0.80 -4.28 -5.29
C PHE A 51 -0.29 -5.45 -6.12
N TYR A 52 0.98 -5.40 -6.48
CA TYR A 52 1.64 -6.44 -7.27
C TYR A 52 2.92 -6.89 -6.56
N ILE A 53 2.91 -8.15 -6.12
CA ILE A 53 4.06 -8.83 -5.52
C ILE A 53 4.25 -10.17 -6.24
N PRO A 54 5.50 -10.68 -6.36
CA PRO A 54 5.78 -11.86 -7.18
C PRO A 54 5.28 -13.16 -6.55
N GLN A 55 5.00 -13.15 -5.25
CA GLN A 55 4.46 -14.31 -4.54
C GLN A 55 3.70 -13.88 -3.30
N ASN A 56 2.70 -14.68 -2.93
CA ASN A 56 1.99 -14.55 -1.67
C ASN A 56 2.92 -14.81 -0.48
N VAL A 57 2.63 -14.14 0.62
CA VAL A 57 3.35 -14.36 1.87
C VAL A 57 2.82 -15.62 2.54
N SER A 58 3.75 -16.48 2.98
CA SER A 58 3.40 -17.69 3.72
C SER A 58 2.93 -17.37 5.14
N SER A 59 1.98 -18.15 5.65
CA SER A 59 1.49 -18.03 7.04
C SER A 59 2.55 -18.35 8.10
N ILE A 60 3.66 -19.00 7.72
CA ILE A 60 4.74 -19.42 8.62
C ILE A 60 5.95 -18.47 8.63
N PHE A 61 5.82 -17.25 8.09
CA PHE A 61 6.90 -16.26 8.15
C PHE A 61 7.18 -15.85 9.61
N THR A 62 8.43 -15.96 10.06
CA THR A 62 8.85 -15.65 11.44
C THR A 62 10.26 -15.03 11.50
N GLY A 63 10.56 -14.33 12.61
CA GLY A 63 11.93 -14.04 13.05
C GLY A 63 12.61 -12.86 12.35
N ARG A 64 11.83 -11.95 11.76
CA ARG A 64 12.32 -10.72 11.07
C ARG A 64 11.53 -9.47 11.41
N GLU A 65 10.80 -9.50 12.50
CA GLU A 65 9.91 -8.43 12.93
C GLU A 65 10.67 -7.12 13.15
N SER A 66 11.87 -7.17 13.76
CA SER A 66 12.72 -5.99 13.94
C SER A 66 13.17 -5.35 12.63
N LEU A 67 13.54 -6.16 11.64
CA LEU A 67 13.93 -5.68 10.31
C LEU A 67 12.75 -5.11 9.52
N LEU A 68 11.55 -5.67 9.70
CA LEU A 68 10.32 -5.13 9.11
C LEU A 68 9.97 -3.77 9.70
N GLU A 69 10.08 -3.61 11.01
CA GLU A 69 9.86 -2.33 11.69
C GLU A 69 10.91 -1.29 11.29
N GLU A 70 12.19 -1.67 11.20
CA GLU A 70 13.24 -0.79 10.69
C GLU A 70 12.91 -0.28 9.27
N LEU A 71 12.52 -1.19 8.36
CA LEU A 71 12.14 -0.83 7.01
C LEU A 71 10.88 0.07 7.00
N LYS A 72 9.90 -0.20 7.86
CA LYS A 72 8.66 0.59 8.00
C LYS A 72 8.97 2.01 8.42
N HIS A 73 9.75 2.20 9.49
CA HIS A 73 10.20 3.52 9.93
C HIS A 73 10.99 4.24 8.84
N ALA A 74 11.83 3.52 8.12
CA ALA A 74 12.63 4.09 7.06
C ALA A 74 11.79 4.47 5.82
N PHE A 75 10.56 3.99 5.68
CA PHE A 75 9.59 4.44 4.68
C PHE A 75 8.52 5.39 5.24
N ASP A 76 8.54 5.72 6.53
CA ASP A 76 7.55 6.61 7.14
C ASP A 76 7.79 8.07 6.71
N ILE A 77 6.79 8.67 6.06
CA ILE A 77 6.78 10.05 5.55
C ILE A 77 5.73 10.89 6.33
N SER A 78 5.23 10.38 7.46
CA SER A 78 4.16 11.03 8.25
C SER A 78 4.57 12.37 8.85
N SER A 79 5.86 12.72 8.88
CA SER A 79 6.34 14.02 9.37
C SER A 79 6.24 15.10 8.28
N PRO A 80 5.42 16.16 8.48
CA PRO A 80 5.31 17.26 7.53
C PRO A 80 6.62 18.03 7.29
N LEU A 81 7.56 17.96 8.25
CA LEU A 81 8.88 18.60 8.17
C LEU A 81 9.90 17.77 7.38
N GLU A 82 9.65 16.47 7.19
CA GLU A 82 10.53 15.55 6.47
C GLU A 82 10.06 15.27 5.04
N ARG A 83 9.17 16.11 4.50
CA ARG A 83 8.86 16.17 3.06
C ARG A 83 10.04 16.74 2.26
N ASN A 84 11.25 16.28 2.53
CA ASN A 84 12.28 16.25 1.52
C ASN A 84 11.75 15.28 0.46
N HIS A 85 11.43 15.80 -0.74
CA HIS A 85 10.95 15.03 -1.90
C HIS A 85 12.04 14.08 -2.46
N THR A 86 12.89 13.52 -1.61
CA THR A 86 13.99 12.64 -1.98
C THR A 86 13.50 11.19 -2.00
N GLN A 87 13.77 10.50 -3.10
CA GLN A 87 13.45 9.09 -3.25
C GLN A 87 14.26 8.26 -2.24
N ARG A 88 13.57 7.54 -1.35
CA ARG A 88 14.20 6.58 -0.43
C ARG A 88 14.49 5.27 -1.16
N ARG A 89 15.67 4.67 -0.93
CA ARG A 89 16.12 3.42 -1.54
C ARG A 89 16.71 2.50 -0.48
N PHE A 90 16.35 1.22 -0.55
CA PHE A 90 16.84 0.20 0.36
C PHE A 90 17.32 -1.01 -0.44
N VAL A 91 18.37 -1.65 0.05
CA VAL A 91 18.96 -2.83 -0.59
C VAL A 91 18.86 -3.99 0.39
N ILE A 92 18.13 -5.03 -0.01
CA ILE A 92 18.03 -6.28 0.74
C ILE A 92 19.03 -7.27 0.14
N TYR A 93 20.03 -7.67 0.92
CA TYR A 93 21.09 -8.59 0.49
C TYR A 93 21.24 -9.79 1.43
N GLY A 94 21.97 -10.81 0.99
CA GLY A 94 22.17 -12.05 1.73
C GLY A 94 22.28 -13.28 0.82
N LEU A 95 22.67 -14.41 1.40
CA LEU A 95 22.90 -15.67 0.69
C LEU A 95 21.67 -16.17 -0.11
N GLY A 96 21.91 -17.04 -1.09
CA GLY A 96 20.83 -17.77 -1.77
C GLY A 96 19.96 -18.52 -0.75
N GLY A 97 18.64 -18.51 -0.95
CA GLY A 97 17.71 -19.15 -0.01
C GLY A 97 17.50 -18.42 1.33
N SER A 98 18.14 -17.27 1.58
CA SER A 98 17.97 -16.50 2.82
C SER A 98 16.61 -15.78 2.96
N GLY A 99 15.59 -16.13 2.17
CA GLY A 99 14.24 -15.57 2.32
C GLY A 99 14.08 -14.09 1.98
N LYS A 100 14.98 -13.48 1.19
CA LYS A 100 14.88 -12.05 0.79
C LYS A 100 13.56 -11.72 0.11
N THR A 101 13.14 -12.59 -0.82
CA THR A 101 11.85 -12.45 -1.53
C THR A 101 10.67 -12.52 -0.58
N GLN A 102 10.70 -13.47 0.36
CA GLN A 102 9.67 -13.58 1.38
C GLN A 102 9.62 -12.34 2.29
N PHE A 103 10.78 -11.77 2.62
CA PHE A 103 10.88 -10.58 3.48
C PHE A 103 10.24 -9.33 2.86
N TYR A 104 10.57 -8.97 1.61
CA TYR A 104 9.92 -7.79 1.01
C TYR A 104 8.46 -8.04 0.64
N CYS A 105 8.06 -9.28 0.30
CA CYS A 105 6.64 -9.62 0.13
C CYS A 105 5.88 -9.42 1.44
N LYS A 106 6.45 -9.85 2.57
CA LYS A 106 5.86 -9.64 3.91
C LYS A 106 5.72 -8.16 4.22
N PHE A 107 6.78 -7.38 4.01
CA PHE A 107 6.74 -5.94 4.17
C PHE A 107 5.63 -5.28 3.34
N ALA A 108 5.57 -5.60 2.04
CA ALA A 108 4.56 -5.07 1.14
C ALA A 108 3.14 -5.43 1.58
N GLN A 109 2.91 -6.67 2.00
CA GLN A 109 1.60 -7.11 2.49
C GLN A 109 1.19 -6.39 3.78
N ASP A 110 2.10 -6.28 4.75
CA ASP A 110 1.81 -5.66 6.05
C ASP A 110 1.62 -4.14 5.93
N ASN A 111 2.23 -3.52 4.92
CA ASN A 111 2.18 -2.08 4.68
C ASN A 111 1.34 -1.70 3.46
N ARG A 112 0.51 -2.59 2.93
CA ARG A 112 -0.26 -2.38 1.69
C ARG A 112 -0.98 -1.03 1.70
N GLU A 113 -1.70 -0.73 2.77
CA GLU A 113 -2.53 0.48 2.91
C GLU A 113 -1.73 1.74 3.28
N ASN A 114 -0.41 1.64 3.46
CA ASN A 114 0.46 2.79 3.68
C ASN A 114 0.98 3.38 2.36
N PHE A 115 0.75 2.68 1.25
CA PHE A 115 1.17 3.10 -0.08
C PHE A 115 -0.04 3.16 -1.01
N TRP A 116 -0.13 4.23 -1.82
CA TRP A 116 -1.11 4.30 -2.90
C TRP A 116 -0.97 3.13 -3.89
N ALA A 117 0.27 2.71 -4.19
CA ALA A 117 0.56 1.59 -5.05
C ALA A 117 1.86 0.87 -4.66
N ILE A 118 1.89 -0.44 -4.88
CA ILE A 118 3.07 -1.30 -4.76
C ILE A 118 3.21 -2.10 -6.04
N PHE A 119 4.39 -2.02 -6.66
CA PHE A 119 4.73 -2.73 -7.88
C PHE A 119 6.01 -3.55 -7.70
N TRP A 120 6.03 -4.72 -8.32
CA TRP A 120 7.22 -5.54 -8.44
C TRP A 120 7.73 -5.49 -9.88
N ILE A 121 9.05 -5.38 -10.04
CA ILE A 121 9.73 -5.33 -11.34
C ILE A 121 10.80 -6.41 -11.34
N ASP A 122 10.78 -7.30 -12.34
CA ASP A 122 11.84 -8.27 -12.54
C ASP A 122 13.05 -7.63 -13.22
N ALA A 123 14.05 -7.23 -12.44
CA ALA A 123 15.30 -6.69 -12.95
C ALA A 123 16.38 -7.77 -13.23
N SER A 124 16.02 -9.05 -13.34
CA SER A 124 16.98 -10.13 -13.64
C SER A 124 17.65 -9.99 -15.01
N SER A 125 16.97 -9.36 -15.97
CA SER A 125 17.50 -9.01 -17.28
C SER A 125 16.86 -7.71 -17.79
N GLN A 126 17.45 -7.10 -18.82
CA GLN A 126 16.85 -5.92 -19.46
C GLN A 126 15.49 -6.25 -20.09
N GLU A 127 15.35 -7.45 -20.65
CA GLU A 127 14.11 -7.92 -21.28
C GLU A 127 13.01 -8.14 -20.24
N SER A 128 13.34 -8.82 -19.14
CA SER A 128 12.41 -9.02 -18.02
C SER A 128 11.92 -7.68 -17.45
N ALA A 129 12.84 -6.72 -17.27
CA ALA A 129 12.49 -5.41 -16.73
C ALA A 129 11.53 -4.67 -17.67
N ARG A 130 11.82 -4.62 -18.97
CA ARG A 130 10.95 -4.02 -19.99
C ARG A 130 9.57 -4.66 -19.97
N HIS A 131 9.51 -5.99 -19.97
CA HIS A 131 8.26 -6.74 -19.93
C HIS A 131 7.43 -6.37 -18.69
N THR A 132 8.01 -6.44 -17.49
CA THR A 132 7.27 -6.13 -16.26
C THR A 132 6.84 -4.66 -16.20
N PHE A 133 7.65 -3.73 -16.70
CA PHE A 133 7.24 -2.33 -16.83
C PHE A 133 6.05 -2.14 -17.79
N SER A 134 6.07 -2.82 -18.94
CA SER A 134 4.95 -2.82 -19.88
C SER A 134 3.68 -3.42 -19.28
N ASP A 135 3.80 -4.50 -18.50
CA ASP A 135 2.67 -5.09 -17.78
C ASP A 135 2.03 -4.09 -16.82
N ILE A 136 2.86 -3.36 -16.06
CA ILE A 136 2.40 -2.29 -15.14
C ILE A 136 1.69 -1.17 -15.91
N ALA A 137 2.22 -0.74 -17.06
CA ALA A 137 1.59 0.31 -17.88
C ALA A 137 0.21 -0.13 -18.42
N ASN A 138 0.09 -1.37 -18.87
CA ASN A 138 -1.16 -1.95 -19.38
C ASN A 138 -2.24 -2.07 -18.28
N ILE A 139 -1.84 -2.33 -17.05
CA ILE A 139 -2.73 -2.35 -15.88
C ILE A 139 -3.39 -0.99 -15.63
N GLU A 140 -2.69 0.11 -15.91
CA GLU A 140 -3.17 1.47 -15.64
C GLU A 140 -3.99 2.08 -16.78
N LYS A 141 -4.12 1.42 -17.94
CA LYS A 141 -4.61 2.03 -19.20
C LYS A 141 -3.91 3.36 -19.51
N VAL A 142 -2.63 3.47 -19.17
CA VAL A 142 -1.82 4.59 -19.64
C VAL A 142 -1.44 4.25 -21.08
N GLU A 143 -1.99 5.01 -22.03
CA GLU A 143 -1.60 4.94 -23.44
C GLU A 143 -0.06 4.93 -23.52
N PRO A 144 0.55 4.05 -24.32
CA PRO A 144 2.00 4.04 -24.46
C PRO A 144 2.42 5.41 -24.98
N ASN A 145 3.29 6.11 -24.26
CA ASN A 145 3.92 7.30 -24.81
C ASN A 145 4.80 6.84 -25.99
N GLU A 146 4.37 7.20 -27.20
CA GLU A 146 5.17 7.16 -28.43
C GLU A 146 6.44 8.01 -28.33
#